data_AF-A0A2V6B5Y8-F1
#
_entry.id   AF-A0A2V6B5Y8-F1
#
_cell.length_a   1.000
_cell.length_b   1.000
_cell.length_c   1.000
_cell.angle_alpha   90.00
_cell.angle_beta   90.00
_cell.angle_gamma   90.00
#
_symmetry.space_group_name_H-M   'P 1'
#
loop_
_entity.id
_entity.type
_entity.pdbx_description
1 polymer ?
#
loop_
_entity_poly.entity_id
_entity_poly.type
_entity_poly.pdbx_seq_one_letter_code
_entity_poly.pdbx_strand_id
1 'polypeptide(L)'
;MTKKTFIITAIASCAWIATSFAATIPAGTTLVVRTLNTLQSTDRVGRTFTAQLDQDVAVNGKVVLQAGTKFDGKIESSQANPFRSGPLVLNLTDVSINGRTIPIKTVSGFQVQNL
;
A
#
# COMPACT_ATOMS: atom_id res chain seq x y z
N MET A 1 0.34 -25.75 63.57
CA MET A 1 -0.74 -26.38 62.79
C MET A 1 -1.70 -25.26 62.40
N THR A 2 -2.04 -24.93 61.15
CA THR A 2 -1.97 -25.64 59.86
C THR A 2 -2.08 -24.60 58.75
N LYS A 3 -1.27 -24.75 57.69
CA LYS A 3 -1.20 -23.90 56.49
C LYS A 3 -2.47 -24.04 55.64
N LYS A 4 -2.96 -22.97 54.98
CA LYS A 4 -3.62 -23.07 53.67
C LYS A 4 -3.32 -21.83 52.82
N THR A 5 -2.86 -22.11 51.61
CA THR A 5 -2.26 -21.21 50.62
C THR A 5 -3.12 -21.24 49.35
N PHE A 6 -2.89 -20.27 48.47
CA PHE A 6 -3.28 -20.21 47.04
C PHE A 6 -4.75 -19.84 46.81
N ILE A 7 -5.09 -18.91 45.92
CA ILE A 7 -4.74 -18.90 44.49
C ILE A 7 -4.57 -17.44 44.01
N ILE A 8 -3.37 -17.14 43.49
CA ILE A 8 -3.10 -15.94 42.68
C ILE A 8 -3.54 -16.30 41.27
N THR A 9 -4.65 -15.74 40.81
CA THR A 9 -5.08 -15.84 39.41
C THR A 9 -4.10 -15.08 38.53
N ALA A 10 -3.24 -15.85 37.87
CA ALA A 10 -2.38 -15.41 36.79
C ALA A 10 -3.27 -14.89 35.64
N ILE A 11 -3.38 -13.57 35.53
CA ILE A 11 -3.88 -12.92 34.32
C ILE A 11 -2.81 -13.18 33.27
N ALA A 12 -3.08 -14.17 32.42
CA ALA A 12 -2.33 -14.43 31.20
C ALA A 12 -2.48 -13.19 30.30
N SER A 13 -1.60 -12.21 30.50
CA SER A 13 -1.39 -11.11 29.59
C SER A 13 -0.80 -11.68 28.31
N CYS A 14 -1.68 -12.10 27.40
CA CYS A 14 -1.33 -12.19 26.00
C CYS A 14 -1.13 -10.75 25.51
N ALA A 15 0.00 -10.15 25.86
CA ALA A 15 0.50 -8.97 25.19
C ALA A 15 0.97 -9.47 23.83
N TRP A 16 0.10 -9.34 22.83
CA TRP A 16 0.49 -9.52 21.44
C TRP A 16 1.53 -8.42 21.17
N ILE A 17 2.81 -8.77 21.29
CA ILE A 17 3.89 -7.91 20.86
C ILE A 17 3.78 -7.85 19.35
N ALA A 18 3.06 -6.85 18.84
CA ALA A 18 3.04 -6.54 17.42
C ALA A 18 4.46 -6.09 17.04
N THR A 19 5.29 -7.02 16.59
CA THR A 19 6.61 -6.71 16.06
C THR A 19 6.41 -5.89 14.80
N SER A 20 6.57 -4.56 14.91
CA SER A 20 6.61 -3.68 13.76
C SER A 20 7.92 -3.94 13.01
N PHE A 21 7.87 -4.81 12.01
CA PHE A 21 8.96 -4.94 11.06
C PHE A 21 8.97 -3.67 10.21
N ALA A 22 9.90 -2.76 10.52
CA ALA A 22 10.28 -1.69 9.61
C ALA A 22 10.99 -2.33 8.41
N ALA A 23 10.21 -2.87 7.47
CA ALA A 23 10.71 -3.43 6.24
C ALA A 23 10.93 -2.29 5.24
N THR A 24 12.18 -2.12 4.80
CA THR A 24 12.52 -1.13 3.77
C THR A 24 12.33 -1.77 2.41
N ILE A 25 11.56 -1.12 1.54
CA ILE A 25 11.42 -1.50 0.13
C ILE A 25 12.46 -0.70 -0.65
N PRO A 26 13.47 -1.36 -1.26
CA PRO A 26 14.45 -0.66 -2.08
C PRO A 26 13.81 0.03 -3.28
N ALA A 27 14.36 1.16 -3.70
CA ALA A 27 13.97 1.78 -4.96
C ALA A 27 14.19 0.81 -6.13
N GLY A 28 13.28 0.82 -7.10
CA GLY A 28 13.28 -0.12 -8.22
C GLY A 28 12.55 -1.44 -7.96
N THR A 29 11.97 -1.64 -6.77
CA THR A 29 11.05 -2.77 -6.53
C THR A 29 9.83 -2.64 -7.43
N THR A 30 9.56 -3.69 -8.22
CA THR A 30 8.39 -3.71 -9.12
C THR A 30 7.14 -4.03 -8.33
N LEU A 31 6.12 -3.17 -8.43
CA LEU A 31 4.83 -3.36 -7.80
C LEU A 31 3.79 -3.63 -8.89
N VAL A 32 3.09 -4.76 -8.78
CA VAL A 32 1.95 -5.07 -9.66
C VAL A 32 0.69 -4.72 -8.91
N VAL A 33 -0.02 -3.70 -9.38
CA VAL A 33 -1.23 -3.18 -8.74
C VAL A 33 -2.40 -3.22 -9.70
N ARG A 34 -3.59 -3.42 -9.13
CA ARG A 34 -4.88 -3.35 -9.80
C ARG A 34 -5.62 -2.11 -9.33
N THR A 35 -6.05 -1.28 -10.26
CA THR A 35 -6.88 -0.11 -9.94
C THR A 35 -8.27 -0.56 -9.51
N LEU A 36 -8.78 -0.02 -8.40
CA LEU A 36 -10.14 -0.31 -7.92
C LEU A 36 -11.17 0.66 -8.50
N ASN A 37 -10.73 1.85 -8.91
CA ASN A 37 -11.56 2.82 -9.59
C ASN A 37 -11.44 2.68 -11.10
N THR A 38 -12.55 2.89 -11.82
CA THR A 38 -12.54 3.06 -13.27
C THR A 38 -11.82 4.37 -13.62
N LEU A 39 -10.78 4.25 -14.43
CA LEU A 39 -9.99 5.36 -14.95
C LEU A 39 -10.19 5.47 -16.45
N GLN A 40 -10.30 6.70 -16.93
CA GLN A 40 -10.48 7.04 -18.34
C GLN A 40 -9.40 8.02 -18.78
N SER A 41 -9.01 7.94 -20.04
CA SER A 41 -8.04 8.88 -20.64
C SER A 41 -8.50 10.34 -20.61
N THR A 42 -9.78 10.59 -20.34
CA THR A 42 -10.37 11.93 -20.17
C THR A 42 -10.47 12.38 -18.70
N ASP A 43 -9.89 11.62 -17.76
CA ASP A 43 -9.92 12.01 -16.36
C ASP A 43 -9.05 13.23 -16.09
N ARG A 44 -9.48 14.08 -15.15
CA ARG A 44 -8.74 15.30 -14.83
C ARG A 44 -7.40 14.97 -14.18
N VAL A 45 -6.34 15.65 -14.63
CA VAL A 45 -5.04 15.64 -13.94
C VAL A 45 -5.24 16.05 -12.49
N GLY A 46 -4.65 15.26 -11.60
CA GLY A 46 -4.72 15.44 -10.17
C GLY A 46 -5.89 14.77 -9.47
N ARG A 47 -6.79 14.10 -10.20
CA ARG A 47 -7.77 13.19 -9.61
C ARG A 47 -7.05 12.08 -8.84
N THR A 48 -7.52 11.78 -7.64
CA THR A 48 -7.03 10.65 -6.84
C THR A 48 -7.73 9.36 -7.24
N PHE A 49 -7.03 8.25 -7.10
CA PHE A 49 -7.56 6.91 -7.32
C PHE A 49 -6.98 5.94 -6.30
N THR A 50 -7.71 4.86 -6.05
CA THR A 50 -7.27 3.77 -5.19
C THR A 50 -6.89 2.57 -6.04
N ALA A 51 -5.82 1.90 -5.65
CA ALA A 51 -5.34 0.66 -6.22
C ALA A 51 -5.10 -0.36 -5.10
N GLN A 52 -4.99 -1.62 -5.51
CA GLN A 52 -4.74 -2.75 -4.62
C GLN A 52 -3.58 -3.56 -5.18
N LEU A 53 -2.69 -4.03 -4.31
CA LEU A 53 -1.60 -4.90 -4.70
C LEU A 53 -2.14 -6.25 -5.19
N ASP A 54 -1.71 -6.67 -6.38
CA ASP A 54 -2.19 -7.90 -7.01
C ASP A 54 -1.45 -9.13 -6.47
N GLN A 55 -0.17 -8.97 -6.09
CA GLN A 55 0.69 -10.06 -5.60
C GLN A 55 1.56 -9.64 -4.41
N ASP A 56 1.95 -10.60 -3.58
CA ASP A 56 2.88 -10.37 -2.48
C ASP A 56 4.21 -9.80 -3.00
N VAL A 57 4.72 -8.78 -2.31
CA VAL A 57 6.05 -8.22 -2.59
C VAL A 57 6.99 -8.69 -1.50
N ALA A 58 8.01 -9.44 -1.90
CA ALA A 58 9.06 -9.92 -1.01
C ALA A 58 10.38 -9.18 -1.28
N VAL A 59 11.03 -8.74 -0.20
CA VAL A 59 12.39 -8.17 -0.24
C VAL A 59 13.29 -9.11 0.56
N ASN A 60 14.41 -9.54 -0.04
CA ASN A 60 15.36 -10.48 0.56
C ASN A 60 14.69 -11.78 1.07
N GLY A 61 13.71 -12.31 0.31
CA GLY A 61 13.01 -13.56 0.65
C GLY A 61 11.94 -13.43 1.74
N LYS A 62 11.69 -12.22 2.26
CA LYS A 62 10.63 -11.94 3.24
C LYS A 62 9.53 -11.11 2.61
N VAL A 63 8.27 -11.53 2.74
CA VAL A 63 7.11 -10.73 2.31
C VAL A 63 7.02 -9.46 3.16
N VAL A 64 7.08 -8.30 2.50
CA VAL A 64 7.04 -6.97 3.13
C VAL A 64 5.71 -6.27 2.86
N LEU A 65 5.06 -6.57 1.73
CA LEU A 65 3.70 -6.16 1.42
C LEU A 65 2.91 -7.38 0.98
N GLN A 66 1.73 -7.55 1.54
CA GLN A 66 0.83 -8.64 1.18
C GLN A 66 -0.07 -8.22 0.02
N ALA A 67 -0.42 -9.16 -0.84
CA ALA A 67 -1.49 -9.02 -1.81
C ALA A 67 -2.73 -8.51 -1.10
N GLY A 68 -3.43 -7.59 -1.76
CA GLY A 68 -4.58 -6.92 -1.18
C GLY A 68 -4.27 -5.63 -0.42
N THR A 69 -2.99 -5.28 -0.20
CA THR A 69 -2.60 -3.99 0.37
C THR A 69 -3.14 -2.85 -0.49
N LYS A 70 -3.75 -1.84 0.15
CA LYS A 70 -4.34 -0.70 -0.56
C LYS A 70 -3.30 0.40 -0.78
N PHE A 71 -3.38 1.01 -1.94
CA PHE A 71 -2.57 2.14 -2.36
C PHE A 71 -3.50 3.27 -2.80
N ASP A 72 -3.09 4.49 -2.50
CA ASP A 72 -3.69 5.68 -3.07
C ASP A 72 -2.70 6.31 -4.04
N GLY A 73 -3.25 6.89 -5.10
CA GLY A 73 -2.49 7.49 -6.17
C GLY A 73 -3.20 8.68 -6.78
N LYS A 74 -2.50 9.33 -7.70
CA LYS A 74 -2.94 10.54 -8.38
C LYS A 74 -2.60 10.47 -9.86
N ILE A 75 -3.49 10.99 -10.69
CA ILE A 75 -3.27 11.12 -12.14
C ILE A 75 -2.29 12.26 -12.38
N GLU A 76 -1.16 11.99 -13.01
CA GLU A 76 -0.14 12.99 -13.33
C GLU A 76 -0.34 13.60 -14.72
N SER A 77 -0.80 12.80 -15.68
CA SER A 77 -1.05 13.23 -17.06
C SER A 77 -2.28 12.51 -17.61
N SER A 78 -3.00 13.17 -18.51
CA SER A 78 -4.24 12.69 -19.10
C SER A 78 -4.51 13.39 -20.43
N GLN A 79 -5.27 12.75 -21.32
CA GLN A 79 -5.67 13.32 -22.61
C GLN A 79 -6.72 14.43 -22.45
N ALA A 80 -7.42 14.50 -21.31
CA ALA A 80 -8.34 15.60 -21.02
C ALA A 80 -7.65 16.94 -20.76
N ASN A 81 -6.33 16.99 -20.63
CA ASN A 81 -5.63 18.26 -20.46
C ASN A 81 -5.48 18.96 -21.82
N PRO A 82 -6.16 20.11 -22.05
CA PRO A 82 -6.10 20.81 -23.33
C PRO A 82 -4.74 21.47 -23.61
N PHE A 83 -3.91 21.68 -22.57
CA PHE A 83 -2.60 22.32 -22.70
C PHE A 83 -1.43 21.33 -22.84
N ARG A 84 -1.62 20.09 -22.38
CA ARG A 84 -0.66 18.98 -22.52
C ARG A 84 -1.44 17.67 -22.58
N SER A 85 -2.00 17.36 -23.75
CA SER A 85 -2.60 16.06 -24.01
C SER A 85 -1.47 15.02 -24.13
N GLY A 86 -1.56 13.97 -23.33
CA GLY A 86 -0.58 12.90 -23.29
C GLY A 86 -1.23 11.59 -22.81
N PRO A 87 -0.51 10.46 -22.85
CA PRO A 87 -1.03 9.20 -22.34
C PRO A 87 -1.41 9.34 -20.87
N LEU A 88 -2.37 8.51 -20.40
CA LEU A 88 -2.76 8.48 -19.00
C LEU A 88 -1.59 7.96 -18.16
N VAL A 89 -1.02 8.85 -17.33
CA VAL A 89 0.09 8.53 -16.42
C VAL A 89 -0.42 8.58 -14.99
N LEU A 90 -0.20 7.49 -14.26
CA LEU A 90 -0.63 7.30 -12.88
C LEU A 90 0.58 7.24 -11.95
N ASN A 91 0.51 7.90 -10.80
CA ASN A 91 1.52 7.80 -9.75
C ASN A 91 0.89 7.36 -8.44
N LEU A 92 1.55 6.44 -7.73
CA LEU A 92 1.15 6.02 -6.39
C LEU A 92 1.82 6.92 -5.34
N THR A 93 1.01 7.52 -4.48
CA THR A 93 1.47 8.49 -3.49
C THR A 93 1.54 7.90 -2.10
N ASP A 94 0.65 6.96 -1.78
CA ASP A 94 0.50 6.45 -0.42
C ASP A 94 0.18 4.96 -0.42
N VAL A 95 0.63 4.27 0.64
CA VAL A 95 0.28 2.87 0.91
C VAL A 95 -0.36 2.76 2.29
N SER A 96 -1.45 1.99 2.38
CA SER A 96 -2.18 1.74 3.62
C SER A 96 -1.85 0.35 4.15
N ILE A 97 -1.11 0.29 5.26
CA ILE A 97 -0.63 -0.95 5.89
C ILE A 97 -1.00 -0.93 7.37
N ASN A 98 -1.71 -1.95 7.86
CA ASN A 98 -2.08 -2.10 9.28
C ASN A 98 -2.76 -0.84 9.87
N GLY A 99 -3.62 -0.18 9.09
CA GLY A 99 -4.32 1.05 9.51
C GLY A 99 -3.45 2.31 9.53
N ARG A 100 -2.20 2.24 9.05
CA ARG A 100 -1.32 3.40 8.86
C ARG A 100 -1.14 3.71 7.37
N THR A 101 -1.24 4.99 7.03
CA THR A 101 -0.92 5.50 5.70
C THR A 101 0.54 5.94 5.69
N ILE A 102 1.34 5.36 4.79
CA ILE A 102 2.76 5.64 4.62
C ILE A 102 2.93 6.27 3.23
N PRO A 103 3.49 7.49 3.13
CA PRO A 103 3.76 8.09 1.83
C PRO A 103 4.88 7.32 1.13
N ILE A 104 4.72 7.11 -0.17
CA ILE A 104 5.69 6.43 -1.02
C ILE A 104 6.05 7.29 -2.21
N LYS A 105 7.19 6.98 -2.83
CA LYS A 105 7.57 7.53 -4.11
C LYS A 105 7.90 6.39 -5.06
N THR A 106 7.29 6.43 -6.22
CA THR A 106 7.63 5.54 -7.33
C THR A 106 8.67 6.23 -8.21
N VAL A 107 9.56 5.45 -8.82
CA VAL A 107 10.61 5.99 -9.71
C VAL A 107 10.05 6.45 -11.07
N SER A 108 8.85 6.00 -11.42
CA SER A 108 8.18 6.33 -12.68
C SER A 108 6.67 6.22 -12.53
N GLY A 109 5.94 7.12 -13.17
CA GLY A 109 4.50 7.00 -13.36
C GLY A 109 4.21 5.87 -14.36
N PHE A 110 3.25 5.01 -14.04
CA PHE A 110 2.90 3.91 -14.93
C PHE A 110 1.92 4.38 -16.00
N GLN A 111 2.20 4.03 -17.26
CA GLN A 111 1.29 4.24 -18.38
C GLN A 111 0.35 3.04 -18.49
N VAL A 112 -0.96 3.29 -18.50
CA VAL A 112 -1.94 2.24 -18.70
C VAL A 112 -1.89 1.80 -20.17
N GLN A 113 -1.39 0.59 -20.42
CA GLN A 113 -1.12 0.10 -21.78
C GLN A 113 -2.37 -0.32 -22.58
N ASN A 114 -3.58 -0.14 -22.03
CA ASN A 114 -4.82 -0.72 -22.57
C ASN A 114 -6.04 0.24 -22.52
N LEU A 115 -5.85 1.54 -22.72
CA LEU A 115 -6.96 2.52 -22.79
C LEU A 115 -7.26 2.98 -24.21
#